data_AF-A0A926HMI9-F1
#
_entry.id   AF-A0A926HMI9-F1
#
_cell.length_a   1.000
_cell.length_b   1.000
_cell.length_c   1.000
_cell.angle_alpha   90.00
_cell.angle_beta   90.00
_cell.angle_gamma   90.00
#
_symmetry.space_group_name_H-M   'P 1'
#
loop_
_entity.id
_entity.type
_entity.pdbx_description
1 polymer ?
#
loop_
_entity_poly.entity_id
_entity_poly.type
_entity_poly.pdbx_seq_one_letter_code
_entity_poly.pdbx_strand_id
1 'polypeptide(L)'
;MNFFQAALLVLLYIIAGAVVGAALGALLNLLGVVPRMAQALRVRMPSNAWGGCIALGAFALSLLSLTQPHWNLAPAFGALPGLMLGIFVGILAAALAESLEFISLGIRRLRMMNTARYLIGGIILGKLAASLLFWLYPLY
;
A
#
# COMPACT_ATOMS: atom_id res chain seq x y z
N MET A 1 -6.36 15.57 -32.73
CA MET A 1 -5.63 14.34 -32.34
C MET A 1 -5.72 13.37 -33.47
N ASN A 2 -4.59 12.85 -33.95
CA ASN A 2 -4.60 11.84 -35.00
C ASN A 2 -5.05 10.49 -34.42
N PHE A 3 -5.76 9.67 -35.20
CA PHE A 3 -6.23 8.35 -34.77
C PHE A 3 -5.10 7.50 -34.16
N PHE A 4 -3.90 7.57 -34.74
CA PHE A 4 -2.70 6.90 -34.25
C PHE A 4 -2.28 7.35 -32.84
N GLN A 5 -2.38 8.64 -32.54
CA GLN A 5 -2.06 9.18 -31.20
C GLN A 5 -3.09 8.72 -30.16
N ALA A 6 -4.37 8.68 -30.53
CA ALA A 6 -5.43 8.19 -29.63
C ALA A 6 -5.23 6.70 -29.29
N ALA A 7 -4.91 5.88 -30.28
CA ALA A 7 -4.63 4.45 -30.08
C ALA A 7 -3.41 4.22 -29.15
N LEU A 8 -2.33 4.97 -29.34
CA LEU A 8 -1.14 4.91 -28.48
C LEU A 8 -1.43 5.31 -27.03
N LEU A 9 -2.23 6.35 -26.83
CA LEU A 9 -2.62 6.79 -25.49
C LEU A 9 -3.46 5.72 -24.78
N VAL A 10 -4.46 5.15 -25.44
CA VAL A 10 -5.29 4.07 -24.87
C VAL A 10 -4.43 2.88 -24.45
N LEU A 11 -3.49 2.45 -25.31
CA LEU A 11 -2.57 1.37 -24.99
C LEU A 11 -1.72 1.70 -23.76
N LEU A 12 -1.17 2.92 -23.69
CA LEU A 12 -0.33 3.36 -22.58
C LEU A 12 -1.12 3.39 -21.26
N TYR A 13 -2.37 3.84 -21.26
CA TYR A 13 -3.23 3.81 -20.08
C TYR A 13 -3.57 2.39 -19.63
N ILE A 14 -3.80 1.46 -20.55
CA ILE A 14 -4.04 0.04 -20.22
C ILE A 14 -2.79 -0.57 -19.56
N ILE A 15 -1.61 -0.34 -20.14
CA ILE A 15 -0.35 -0.86 -19.60
C ILE A 15 -0.07 -0.24 -18.22
N ALA A 16 -0.23 1.08 -18.09
CA ALA A 16 -0.05 1.78 -16.81
C ALA A 16 -1.00 1.24 -15.74
N GLY A 17 -2.28 1.06 -16.07
CA GLY A 17 -3.27 0.48 -15.15
C GLY A 17 -2.91 -0.95 -14.73
N ALA A 18 -2.46 -1.79 -15.66
CA ALA A 18 -2.03 -3.15 -15.37
C ALA A 18 -0.81 -3.19 -14.43
N VAL A 19 0.19 -2.34 -14.68
CA VAL A 19 1.40 -2.23 -13.83
C VAL A 19 1.05 -1.77 -12.42
N VAL A 20 0.21 -0.74 -12.29
CA VAL A 20 -0.21 -0.23 -10.97
C VAL A 20 -1.03 -1.27 -10.21
N GLY A 21 -1.99 -1.94 -10.88
CA GLY A 21 -2.78 -3.00 -10.27
C GLY A 21 -1.93 -4.18 -9.79
N ALA A 22 -0.96 -4.62 -10.61
CA ALA A 22 -0.03 -5.67 -10.23
C ALA A 22 0.86 -5.26 -9.04
N ALA A 23 1.34 -4.01 -9.02
CA ALA A 23 2.14 -3.48 -7.91
C ALA A 23 1.35 -3.42 -6.59
N LEU A 24 0.09 -2.97 -6.64
CA LEU A 24 -0.79 -2.96 -5.46
C LEU A 24 -1.04 -4.38 -4.93
N GLY A 25 -1.38 -5.34 -5.81
CA GLY A 25 -1.59 -6.72 -5.42
C GLY A 25 -0.34 -7.36 -4.82
N ALA A 26 0.82 -7.14 -5.44
CA ALA A 26 2.11 -7.63 -4.94
C ALA A 26 2.47 -7.03 -3.57
N LEU A 27 2.27 -5.72 -3.38
CA LEU A 27 2.51 -5.04 -2.11
C LEU A 27 1.64 -5.62 -0.99
N LEU A 28 0.33 -5.74 -1.22
CA LEU A 28 -0.61 -6.26 -0.22
C LEU A 28 -0.31 -7.70 0.16
N ASN A 29 0.12 -8.52 -0.81
CA ASN A 29 0.52 -9.90 -0.56
C ASN A 29 1.85 -9.98 0.20
N LEU A 30 2.86 -9.19 -0.17
CA LEU A 30 4.17 -9.17 0.46
C LEU A 30 4.12 -8.70 1.92
N LEU A 31 3.31 -7.69 2.22
CA LEU A 31 3.08 -7.23 3.59
C LEU A 31 2.26 -8.24 4.43
N GLY A 32 1.60 -9.20 3.78
CA GLY A 32 0.68 -10.12 4.45
C GLY A 32 -0.60 -9.43 4.94
N VAL A 33 -1.11 -8.45 4.20
CA VAL A 33 -2.35 -7.72 4.56
C VAL A 33 -3.56 -8.66 4.49
N VAL A 34 -3.70 -9.43 3.41
CA VAL A 34 -4.82 -10.35 3.19
C VAL A 34 -5.02 -11.36 4.34
N PRO A 35 -4.01 -12.12 4.79
CA PRO A 35 -4.20 -13.06 5.90
C PRO A 35 -4.57 -12.36 7.21
N ARG A 36 -4.10 -11.14 7.46
CA ARG A 36 -4.43 -10.39 8.68
C ARG A 36 -5.84 -9.84 8.66
N MET A 37 -6.32 -9.38 7.50
CA MET A 37 -7.73 -9.04 7.32
C MET A 37 -8.62 -10.25 7.59
N ALA A 38 -8.26 -11.41 7.05
CA ALA A 38 -9.00 -12.65 7.29
C ALA A 38 -9.03 -13.03 8.79
N GLN A 39 -7.91 -12.87 9.50
CA GLN A 39 -7.82 -13.12 10.95
C GLN A 39 -8.63 -12.11 11.76
N ALA A 40 -8.54 -10.81 11.44
CA ALA A 40 -9.24 -9.73 12.13
C ALA A 40 -10.76 -9.85 11.98
N LEU A 41 -11.25 -10.15 10.78
CA LEU A 41 -12.69 -10.35 10.54
C LEU A 41 -13.18 -11.75 10.96
N ARG A 42 -12.28 -12.68 11.28
CA ARG A 42 -12.59 -14.11 11.55
C ARG A 42 -13.38 -14.77 10.41
N VAL A 43 -13.20 -14.29 9.18
CA VAL A 43 -13.90 -14.77 7.99
C VAL A 43 -13.02 -15.76 7.24
N ARG A 44 -13.54 -16.97 7.01
CA ARG A 44 -12.89 -17.99 6.18
C ARG A 44 -13.44 -17.92 4.77
N MET A 45 -12.79 -17.12 3.93
CA MET A 45 -13.02 -17.07 2.50
C MET A 45 -11.85 -17.72 1.75
N PRO A 46 -12.10 -18.31 0.57
CA PRO A 46 -11.01 -18.80 -0.27
C PRO A 46 -10.08 -17.64 -0.65
N SER A 47 -8.78 -17.91 -0.77
CA SER A 47 -7.76 -16.90 -1.07
C SER A 47 -8.08 -16.05 -2.32
N ASN A 48 -8.71 -16.66 -3.33
CA ASN A 48 -9.12 -15.98 -4.55
C ASN A 48 -10.23 -14.93 -4.32
N ALA A 49 -11.12 -15.15 -3.34
CA ALA A 49 -12.22 -14.22 -3.07
C ALA A 49 -11.70 -12.89 -2.51
N TRP A 50 -10.66 -12.94 -1.67
CA TRP A 50 -10.02 -11.74 -1.13
C TRP A 50 -9.42 -10.85 -2.22
N GLY A 51 -8.74 -11.46 -3.20
CA GLY A 51 -8.22 -10.74 -4.36
C GLY A 51 -9.33 -10.05 -5.16
N GLY A 52 -10.48 -10.74 -5.34
CA GLY A 52 -11.67 -10.16 -5.98
C GLY A 52 -12.23 -8.95 -5.22
N CYS A 53 -12.37 -9.03 -3.90
CA CYS A 53 -12.84 -7.91 -3.09
C CYS A 53 -11.91 -6.69 -3.18
N ILE A 54 -10.59 -6.91 -3.14
CA ILE A 54 -9.59 -5.85 -3.26
C ILE A 54 -9.65 -5.22 -4.66
N ALA A 55 -9.72 -6.03 -5.71
CA ALA A 55 -9.81 -5.56 -7.08
C ALA A 55 -11.08 -4.73 -7.32
N LEU A 56 -12.23 -5.19 -6.83
CA LEU A 56 -13.49 -4.45 -6.92
C LEU A 56 -13.45 -3.13 -6.15
N GLY A 57 -12.89 -3.13 -4.94
CA GLY A 57 -12.70 -1.91 -4.15
C GLY A 57 -11.79 -0.89 -4.85
N ALA A 58 -10.65 -1.34 -5.38
CA ALA A 58 -9.72 -0.51 -6.12
C ALA A 58 -10.35 0.04 -7.42
N PHE A 59 -11.12 -0.78 -8.12
CA PHE A 59 -11.85 -0.37 -9.32
C PHE A 59 -12.92 0.68 -9.01
N ALA A 60 -13.73 0.46 -7.96
CA ALA A 60 -14.75 1.44 -7.52
C ALA A 60 -14.12 2.77 -7.09
N LEU A 61 -13.03 2.75 -6.31
CA LEU A 61 -12.29 3.95 -5.92
C LEU A 61 -11.68 4.66 -7.12
N SER A 62 -11.18 3.92 -8.12
CA SER A 62 -10.65 4.50 -9.37
C SER A 62 -11.74 5.16 -10.21
N LEU A 63 -12.96 4.62 -10.23
CA LEU A 63 -14.10 5.28 -10.89
C LEU A 63 -14.52 6.56 -10.15
N LEU A 64 -14.52 6.53 -8.82
CA LEU A 64 -14.81 7.71 -8.00
C LEU A 64 -13.74 8.80 -8.18
N SER A 65 -12.47 8.44 -8.33
CA SER A 65 -11.39 9.41 -8.53
C SER A 65 -11.48 10.12 -9.88
N LEU A 66 -12.01 9.47 -10.91
CA LEU A 66 -12.24 10.07 -12.23
C LEU A 66 -13.39 11.08 -12.23
N THR A 67 -14.43 10.81 -11.46
CA THR A 67 -15.64 11.65 -11.43
C THR A 67 -15.52 12.86 -10.50
N GLN A 68 -14.48 12.90 -9.63
CA GLN A 68 -14.23 13.95 -8.62
C GLN A 68 -15.54 14.56 -8.08
N PRO A 69 -16.50 13.74 -7.61
CA PRO A 69 -17.82 14.26 -7.31
C PRO A 69 -17.73 15.20 -6.11
N HIS A 70 -18.04 16.48 -6.31
CA HIS A 70 -18.12 17.46 -5.24
C HIS A 70 -19.47 17.29 -4.52
N TRP A 71 -19.53 16.27 -3.68
CA TRP A 71 -20.70 16.02 -2.86
C TRP A 71 -20.65 16.92 -1.63
N ASN A 72 -21.57 17.88 -1.55
CA ASN A 72 -21.75 18.72 -0.36
C ASN A 72 -22.50 17.92 0.72
N LEU A 73 -21.83 16.89 1.24
CA LEU A 73 -22.35 15.98 2.23
C LEU A 73 -22.20 16.58 3.62
N ALA A 74 -23.24 16.43 4.46
CA ALA A 74 -23.14 16.75 5.88
C ALA A 74 -21.96 15.95 6.50
N PRO A 75 -21.22 16.53 7.47
CA PRO A 75 -20.00 15.92 8.02
C PRO A 75 -20.20 14.49 8.55
N ALA A 76 -21.41 14.14 8.97
CA ALA A 76 -21.78 12.78 9.37
C ALA A 76 -21.60 11.73 8.25
N PHE A 77 -21.85 12.07 6.99
CA PHE A 77 -21.70 11.16 5.86
C PHE A 77 -20.23 10.95 5.45
N GLY A 78 -19.35 11.91 5.77
CA GLY A 78 -17.89 11.77 5.58
C GLY A 78 -17.22 10.86 6.62
N ALA A 79 -17.88 10.62 7.77
CA ALA A 79 -17.33 9.79 8.84
C ALA A 79 -17.14 8.33 8.42
N LEU A 80 -18.07 7.78 7.62
CA LEU A 80 -18.01 6.38 7.17
C LEU A 80 -16.78 6.11 6.27
N PRO A 81 -16.54 6.84 5.16
CA PRO A 81 -15.34 6.65 4.35
C PRO A 81 -14.06 7.00 5.11
N GLY A 82 -14.09 7.99 6.02
CA GLY A 82 -12.95 8.29 6.89
C GLY A 82 -12.59 7.14 7.83
N LEU A 83 -13.59 6.47 8.40
CA LEU A 83 -13.38 5.29 9.25
C LEU A 83 -12.86 4.10 8.44
N MET A 84 -13.40 3.86 7.24
CA MET A 84 -12.89 2.83 6.33
C MET A 84 -11.42 3.08 5.97
N LEU A 85 -11.05 4.33 5.67
CA LEU A 85 -9.67 4.73 5.41
C LEU A 85 -8.79 4.50 6.64
N GLY A 86 -9.27 4.86 7.83
CA GLY A 86 -8.58 4.62 9.10
C GLY A 86 -8.32 3.13 9.37
N ILE A 87 -9.32 2.27 9.13
CA ILE A 87 -9.17 0.81 9.24
C ILE A 87 -8.12 0.31 8.23
N PHE A 88 -8.20 0.75 6.97
CA PHE A 88 -7.25 0.35 5.94
C PHE A 88 -5.80 0.74 6.29
N VAL A 89 -5.58 2.00 6.68
CA VAL A 89 -4.26 2.50 7.10
C VAL A 89 -3.79 1.79 8.37
N GLY A 90 -4.69 1.52 9.33
CA GLY A 90 -4.36 0.79 10.56
C GLY A 90 -3.87 -0.63 10.28
N ILE A 91 -4.55 -1.37 9.40
CA ILE A 91 -4.12 -2.71 8.98
C ILE A 91 -2.80 -2.63 8.22
N LEU A 92 -2.61 -1.62 7.35
CA LEU A 92 -1.35 -1.43 6.63
C LEU A 92 -0.18 -1.15 7.60
N ALA A 93 -0.40 -0.34 8.63
CA ALA A 93 0.60 -0.03 9.65
C ALA A 93 0.96 -1.27 10.49
N ALA A 94 -0.04 -2.05 10.91
CA ALA A 94 0.19 -3.33 11.58
C ALA A 94 0.95 -4.30 10.66
N ALA A 95 0.57 -4.34 9.37
CA ALA A 95 1.22 -5.11 8.32
C ALA A 95 2.72 -4.84 8.24
N LEU A 96 3.06 -3.54 8.20
CA LEU A 96 4.43 -3.06 8.18
C LEU A 96 5.19 -3.39 9.47
N ALA A 97 4.56 -3.21 10.63
CA ALA A 97 5.24 -3.41 11.92
C ALA A 97 5.69 -4.87 12.11
N GLU A 98 4.82 -5.83 11.78
CA GLU A 98 5.15 -7.25 11.91
C GLU A 98 6.14 -7.73 10.83
N SER A 99 6.10 -7.17 9.61
CA SER A 99 7.09 -7.52 8.58
C SER A 99 8.49 -7.02 8.96
N LEU A 100 8.58 -5.83 9.56
CA LEU A 100 9.81 -5.29 10.15
C LEU A 100 10.29 -6.12 11.36
N GLU A 101 9.36 -6.59 12.20
CA GLU A 101 9.69 -7.44 13.33
C GLU A 101 10.22 -8.80 12.87
N PHE A 102 9.62 -9.41 11.84
CA PHE A 102 10.12 -10.65 11.25
C PHE A 102 11.55 -10.51 10.72
N ILE A 103 11.84 -9.42 10.00
CA ILE A 103 13.20 -9.10 9.55
C ILE A 103 14.15 -9.01 10.76
N SER A 104 13.78 -8.20 11.76
CA SER A 104 14.59 -7.94 12.96
C SER A 104 14.83 -9.22 13.79
N LEU A 105 13.82 -10.07 13.94
CA LEU A 105 13.93 -11.37 14.59
C LEU A 105 14.82 -12.33 13.80
N GLY A 106 14.72 -12.35 12.47
CA GLY A 106 15.60 -13.13 11.60
C GLY A 106 17.07 -12.78 11.81
N ILE A 107 17.39 -11.49 11.88
CA ILE A 107 18.76 -11.02 12.17
C ILE A 107 19.23 -11.47 13.55
N ARG A 108 18.37 -11.38 14.58
CA ARG A 108 18.72 -11.80 15.95
C ARG A 108 18.91 -13.32 16.06
N ARG A 109 18.08 -14.11 15.36
CA ARG A 109 18.14 -15.58 15.39
C ARG A 109 19.32 -16.17 14.61
N LEU A 110 19.78 -15.51 13.55
CA LEU A 110 20.95 -15.95 12.76
C LEU A 110 22.31 -15.77 13.48
N ARG A 111 22.31 -15.39 14.78
CA ARG A 111 23.51 -15.27 15.65
C ARG A 111 24.65 -14.41 15.07
N MET A 112 24.32 -13.52 14.12
CA MET A 112 25.23 -12.52 13.59
C MET A 112 25.32 -11.30 14.53
N MET A 113 25.78 -11.53 15.76
CA MET A 113 25.85 -10.50 16.80
C MET A 113 26.77 -9.32 16.42
N ASN A 114 27.76 -9.55 15.56
CA ASN A 114 28.59 -8.48 14.97
C ASN A 114 27.90 -7.79 13.78
N THR A 115 27.14 -8.50 12.94
CA THR A 115 26.43 -7.92 11.78
C THR A 115 25.21 -7.11 12.18
N ALA A 116 24.59 -7.41 13.33
CA ALA A 116 23.48 -6.63 13.88
C ALA A 116 23.85 -5.16 14.12
N ARG A 117 25.11 -4.85 14.50
CA ARG A 117 25.60 -3.46 14.60
C ARG A 117 25.60 -2.75 13.25
N TYR A 118 26.05 -3.43 12.19
CA TYR A 118 26.06 -2.87 10.83
C TYR A 118 24.64 -2.69 10.29
N LEU A 119 23.71 -3.58 10.63
CA LEU A 119 22.34 -3.47 10.18
C LEU A 119 21.56 -2.38 10.93
N ILE A 120 21.70 -2.28 12.25
CA ILE A 120 21.15 -1.17 13.02
C ILE A 120 21.78 0.16 12.56
N GLY A 121 23.10 0.17 12.31
CA GLY A 121 23.80 1.31 11.72
C GLY A 121 23.26 1.68 10.33
N GLY A 122 22.95 0.69 9.49
CA GLY A 122 22.34 0.88 8.18
C GLY A 122 20.92 1.46 8.25
N ILE A 123 20.12 1.01 9.22
CA ILE A 123 18.77 1.56 9.47
C ILE A 123 18.88 3.02 9.95
N ILE A 124 19.81 3.31 10.86
CA ILE A 124 20.05 4.67 11.37
C ILE A 124 20.55 5.58 10.24
N LEU A 125 21.52 5.14 9.43
CA LEU A 125 22.01 5.86 8.26
C LEU A 125 20.93 6.08 7.22
N GLY A 126 20.09 5.07 6.96
CA GLY A 126 18.95 5.20 6.06
C GLY A 126 17.94 6.24 6.55
N LYS A 127 17.60 6.23 7.86
CA LYS A 127 16.75 7.26 8.48
C LYS A 127 17.38 8.65 8.43
N LEU A 128 18.69 8.76 8.69
CA LEU A 128 19.43 10.01 8.60
C LEU A 128 19.44 10.55 7.17
N ALA A 129 19.77 9.71 6.18
CA ALA A 129 19.80 10.08 4.77
C ALA A 129 18.41 10.50 4.26
N ALA A 130 17.36 9.76 4.64
CA ALA A 130 15.98 10.12 4.32
C ALA A 130 15.58 11.46 4.96
N SER A 131 15.96 11.71 6.23
CA SER A 131 15.70 12.97 6.91
C SER A 131 16.47 14.14 6.29
N LEU A 132 17.71 13.91 5.87
CA LEU A 132 18.54 14.89 5.16
C LEU A 132 17.96 15.22 3.79
N LEU A 133 17.54 14.21 3.03
CA LEU A 133 16.90 14.40 1.73
C LEU A 133 15.57 15.16 1.85
N PHE A 134 14.76 14.83 2.87
CA PHE A 134 13.51 15.52 3.15
C PHE A 134 13.72 17.03 3.40
N TRP A 135 14.79 17.38 4.11
CA TRP A 135 15.10 18.78 4.43
C TRP A 135 15.82 19.53 3.31
N LEU A 136 16.69 18.84 2.55
CA LEU A 136 17.51 19.45 1.50
C LEU A 136 16.74 19.58 0.18
N TYR A 137 15.82 18.66 -0.09
CA TYR A 137 14.86 18.74 -1.19
C TYR A 137 13.45 18.79 -0.61
N PRO A 138 13.01 19.96 -0.10
CA PRO A 138 11.58 20.21 0.03
C PRO A 138 11.02 20.21 -1.40
N LEU A 139 10.48 19.07 -1.82
CA LEU A 139 9.70 18.97 -3.03
C LEU A 139 8.45 19.82 -2.81
N TYR A 140 8.50 21.04 -3.34
CA TYR A 140 7.34 21.90 -3.57
C TYR A 140 6.46 21.30 -4.66
#